data_AF-A0A133ULT4-F1
#
_entry.id   AF-A0A133ULT4-F1
#
_cell.length_a   1.000
_cell.length_b   1.000
_cell.length_c   1.000
_cell.angle_alpha   90.00
_cell.angle_beta   90.00
_cell.angle_gamma   90.00
#
_symmetry.space_group_name_H-M   'P 1'
#
loop_
_entity.id
_entity.type
_entity.pdbx_description
1 polymer ?
#
loop_
_entity_poly.entity_id
_entity_poly.type
_entity_poly.pdbx_seq_one_letter_code
_entity_poly.pdbx_strand_id
1 'polypeptide(L)'
;MKVEIDSLIGSRKHYSIIFDKDNITFADVLEKISKEYEELSSKIFDDEGNLSNEVIAILSREEEKSTSFTNTYRSGENIRSRENYLETGVKDGDKITLFPPMSGG
;
A
#
# COMPACT_ATOMS: atom_id res chain seq x y z
N MET A 1 -9.53 4.66 11.39
CA MET A 1 -8.39 3.86 10.96
C MET A 1 -7.45 4.68 10.07
N LYS A 2 -6.15 4.76 10.38
CA LYS A 2 -5.11 5.45 9.60
C LYS A 2 -4.26 4.43 8.86
N VAL A 3 -4.00 4.70 7.58
CA VAL A 3 -3.07 3.94 6.73
C VAL A 3 -2.08 4.89 6.10
N GLU A 4 -0.81 4.51 6.13
CA GLU A 4 0.27 5.28 5.53
C GLU A 4 0.63 4.73 4.16
N ILE A 5 0.86 5.60 3.17
CA ILE A 5 1.29 5.20 1.83
C ILE A 5 2.56 5.95 1.49
N ASP A 6 3.65 5.22 1.29
CA ASP A 6 4.86 5.74 0.67
C ASP A 6 4.84 5.40 -0.82
N SER A 7 4.72 6.40 -1.68
CA SER A 7 4.93 6.23 -3.11
C SER A 7 6.36 6.59 -3.47
N LEU A 8 7.04 5.67 -4.16
CA LEU A 8 8.36 5.89 -4.76
C LEU A 8 8.26 6.08 -6.27
N ILE A 9 7.05 6.28 -6.80
CA ILE A 9 6.80 6.38 -8.23
C ILE A 9 7.08 7.80 -8.73
N GLY A 10 8.17 7.94 -9.48
CA GLY A 10 8.68 9.20 -10.01
C GLY A 10 9.33 10.08 -8.94
N SER A 11 8.72 10.26 -7.77
CA SER A 11 9.29 11.00 -6.64
C SER A 11 8.77 10.43 -5.33
N ARG A 12 9.64 10.38 -4.30
CA ARG A 12 9.24 9.90 -2.98
C ARG A 12 8.20 10.84 -2.37
N LYS A 13 6.98 10.35 -2.18
CA LYS A 13 5.86 11.06 -1.54
C LYS A 13 5.24 10.19 -0.47
N HIS A 14 4.81 10.84 0.60
CA HIS A 14 4.13 10.19 1.72
C HIS A 14 2.70 10.70 1.82
N TYR A 15 1.76 9.79 1.93
CA TYR A 15 0.33 10.07 2.05
C TYR A 15 -0.22 9.37 3.30
N SER A 16 -1.12 10.04 3.99
CA SER A 16 -1.81 9.48 5.15
C SER A 16 -3.30 9.47 4.85
N ILE A 17 -3.88 8.27 4.72
CA ILE A 17 -5.31 8.10 4.46
C ILE A 17 -6.01 7.69 5.73
N ILE A 18 -7.11 8.39 6.03
CA ILE A 18 -7.98 8.10 7.17
C ILE A 18 -9.27 7.47 6.64
N PHE A 19 -9.65 6.34 7.23
CA PHE A 19 -10.89 5.62 6.97
C PHE A 19 -11.78 5.63 8.22
N ASP A 20 -13.08 5.85 8.00
CA ASP A 20 -14.12 5.81 9.03
C ASP A 20 -14.56 4.39 9.42
N LYS A 21 -14.04 3.37 8.74
CA LYS A 21 -14.30 1.94 9.00
C LYS A 21 -12.99 1.21 9.31
N ASP A 22 -13.06 0.18 10.15
CA ASP A 22 -11.89 -0.61 10.58
C ASP A 22 -11.64 -1.85 9.70
N ASN A 23 -12.64 -2.30 8.94
CA ASN A 23 -12.50 -3.39 7.98
C ASN A 23 -12.34 -2.82 6.57
N ILE A 24 -11.15 -2.28 6.28
CA ILE A 24 -10.81 -1.88 4.92
C ILE A 24 -9.96 -2.95 4.25
N THR A 25 -10.07 -2.99 2.94
CA THR A 25 -9.26 -3.83 2.07
C THR A 25 -8.27 -2.99 1.27
N PHE A 26 -7.31 -3.63 0.62
CA PHE A 26 -6.41 -2.93 -0.29
C PHE A 26 -7.16 -2.25 -1.44
N ALA A 27 -8.27 -2.84 -1.92
CA ALA A 27 -9.14 -2.21 -2.91
C ALA A 27 -9.72 -0.87 -2.41
N ASP A 28 -10.16 -0.80 -1.15
CA ASP A 28 -10.65 0.46 -0.55
C ASP A 28 -9.55 1.52 -0.51
N VAL A 29 -8.30 1.11 -0.25
CA VAL A 29 -7.15 2.01 -0.26
C VAL A 29 -6.91 2.56 -1.65
N LEU A 30 -6.90 1.70 -2.67
CA LEU A 30 -6.75 2.12 -4.07
C LEU A 30 -7.88 3.06 -4.51
N GLU A 31 -9.13 2.75 -4.17
CA GLU A 31 -10.27 3.61 -4.51
C GLU A 31 -10.11 5.01 -3.91
N LYS A 32 -9.69 5.08 -2.63
CA LYS A 32 -9.46 6.35 -1.96
C LYS A 32 -8.29 7.12 -2.57
N ILE A 33 -7.23 6.42 -2.97
CA ILE A 33 -6.12 7.03 -3.73
C ILE A 33 -6.62 7.63 -5.04
N SER A 34 -7.44 6.89 -5.78
CA SER A 34 -7.99 7.33 -7.06
C SER A 34 -8.82 8.61 -6.93
N LYS A 35 -9.60 8.73 -5.84
CA LYS A 35 -10.48 9.87 -5.58
C LYS A 35 -9.77 11.10 -5.01
N GLU A 36 -8.79 10.91 -4.13
CA GLU A 36 -8.16 12.02 -3.38
C GLU A 36 -6.80 12.45 -3.94
N TYR A 37 -6.09 11.56 -4.64
CA TYR A 37 -4.72 11.80 -5.10
C TYR A 37 -4.58 11.54 -6.61
N GLU A 38 -5.19 12.41 -7.42
CA GLU A 38 -5.18 12.34 -8.88
C GLU A 38 -3.77 12.13 -9.47
N GLU A 39 -2.77 12.86 -8.95
CA GLU A 39 -1.38 12.73 -9.43
C GLU A 39 -0.77 11.34 -9.18
N LEU A 40 -1.13 10.70 -8.06
CA LEU A 40 -0.68 9.35 -7.76
C LEU A 40 -1.48 8.34 -8.58
N SER A 41 -2.80 8.57 -8.70
CA SER A 41 -3.74 7.76 -9.46
C SER A 41 -3.25 7.53 -10.90
N SER A 42 -2.94 8.60 -11.64
CA SER A 42 -2.45 8.51 -13.03
C SER A 42 -1.11 7.77 -13.19
N LYS A 43 -0.40 7.48 -12.11
CA LYS A 43 0.89 6.76 -12.14
C LYS A 43 0.79 5.32 -11.65
N ILE A 44 -0.19 5.02 -10.79
CA ILE A 44 -0.33 3.69 -10.20
C ILE A 44 -1.38 2.84 -10.91
N PHE A 45 -2.35 3.47 -11.58
CA PHE A 45 -3.40 2.77 -12.31
C PHE A 45 -3.08 2.65 -13.80
N ASP A 46 -3.56 1.59 -14.43
CA ASP A 46 -3.62 1.43 -15.89
C ASP A 46 -4.86 2.11 -16.48
N ASP A 47 -4.97 2.10 -17.82
CA ASP A 47 -6.09 2.68 -18.56
C ASP A 47 -7.46 2.04 -18.22
N GLU A 48 -7.46 0.84 -17.64
CA GLU A 48 -8.67 0.14 -17.19
C GLU A 48 -9.05 0.51 -15.75
N GLY A 49 -8.23 1.31 -15.06
CA GLY A 49 -8.42 1.71 -13.68
C GLY A 49 -7.95 0.68 -12.65
N ASN A 50 -7.18 -0.34 -13.08
CA ASN A 50 -6.59 -1.34 -12.19
C ASN A 50 -5.16 -0.96 -11.80
N LEU A 51 -4.65 -1.51 -10.70
CA LEU A 51 -3.26 -1.27 -10.31
C LEU A 51 -2.32 -1.79 -11.40
N SER A 52 -1.57 -0.88 -12.02
CA SER A 52 -0.69 -1.16 -13.15
C SER A 52 0.21 -2.36 -12.84
N ASN A 53 0.35 -3.24 -13.84
CA ASN A 53 1.08 -4.49 -13.71
C ASN A 53 2.55 -4.32 -13.29
N GLU A 54 3.09 -3.14 -13.55
CA GLU A 54 4.47 -2.79 -13.26
C GLU A 54 4.67 -2.28 -11.82
N VAL A 55 3.59 -1.85 -11.15
CA VAL A 55 3.67 -1.30 -9.79
C VAL A 55 3.71 -2.42 -8.77
N ILE A 56 4.73 -2.39 -7.92
CA ILE A 56 4.87 -3.33 -6.79
C ILE A 56 4.30 -2.66 -5.54
N ALA A 57 3.34 -3.32 -4.90
CA ALA A 57 2.75 -2.88 -3.64
C ALA A 57 3.25 -3.76 -2.48
N ILE A 58 3.95 -3.16 -1.52
CA ILE A 58 4.42 -3.83 -0.32
C ILE A 58 3.61 -3.38 0.88
N LEU A 59 2.87 -4.29 1.51
CA LEU A 59 2.18 -4.04 2.77
C LEU A 59 3.13 -4.34 3.93
N SER A 60 3.38 -3.33 4.76
CA SER A 60 4.29 -3.38 5.88
C SER A 60 3.53 -3.15 7.18
N ARG A 61 3.47 -4.19 8.00
CA ARG A 61 2.79 -4.13 9.31
C ARG A 61 3.81 -4.08 10.43
N GLU A 62 3.53 -3.29 11.46
CA GLU A 62 4.28 -3.38 12.71
C GLU A 62 3.74 -4.58 13.48
N GLU A 63 4.58 -5.59 13.67
CA GLU A 63 4.26 -6.71 14.54
C GLU A 63 5.10 -6.60 15.81
N GLU A 64 4.43 -6.39 16.95
CA GLU A 64 5.08 -6.48 18.25
C GLU A 64 5.37 -7.95 18.58
N LYS A 65 6.58 -8.41 18.23
CA LYS A 65 7.09 -9.68 18.77
C LYS A 65 7.59 -9.44 20.19
N SER A 66 6.73 -9.69 21.16
CA SER A 66 7.06 -9.66 22.59
C SER A 66 8.02 -10.81 22.94
N THR A 67 9.30 -10.57 22.77
CA THR A 67 10.38 -11.31 23.42
C THR A 67 11.14 -10.28 24.25
N SER A 68 11.66 -10.64 25.43
CA SER A 68 12.12 -9.75 26.52
C SER A 68 13.19 -8.68 26.21
N PHE A 69 13.47 -8.42 24.93
CA PHE A 69 14.29 -7.33 24.40
C PHE A 69 13.54 -6.73 23.19
N THR A 70 13.01 -5.52 23.31
CA THR A 70 12.09 -4.91 22.33
C THR A 70 12.78 -4.57 21.01
N ASN A 71 12.76 -5.51 20.06
CA ASN A 71 13.07 -5.24 18.65
C ASN A 71 11.74 -5.15 17.88
N THR A 72 11.39 -3.97 17.37
CA THR A 72 10.24 -3.82 16.46
C THR A 72 10.64 -4.32 15.07
N TYR A 73 9.97 -5.35 14.57
CA TYR A 73 10.17 -5.84 13.20
C TYR A 73 9.01 -5.38 12.33
N ARG A 74 9.32 -4.76 11.19
CA ARG A 74 8.33 -4.43 10.16
C ARG A 74 8.43 -5.46 9.05
N SER A 75 7.49 -6.38 8.99
CA SER A 75 7.43 -7.38 7.90
C SER A 75 6.75 -6.74 6.70
N GLY A 76 7.48 -6.60 5.59
CA GLY A 76 6.96 -6.11 4.32
C GLY A 76 6.63 -7.29 3.41
N GLU A 77 5.38 -7.41 2.98
CA GLU A 77 4.93 -8.45 2.06
C GLU A 77 4.48 -7.84 0.73
N ASN A 78 4.92 -8.43 -0.39
CA ASN A 78 4.38 -8.10 -1.70
C ASN A 78 2.96 -8.67 -1.84
N ILE A 79 1.97 -7.81 -1.58
CA ILE A 79 0.57 -8.22 -1.60
C ILE A 79 0.10 -8.56 -3.01
N ARG A 80 0.70 -7.94 -4.04
CA ARG A 80 0.36 -8.18 -5.45
C ARG A 80 0.65 -9.62 -5.89
N SER A 81 1.55 -10.32 -5.21
CA SER A 81 1.81 -11.74 -5.47
C SER A 81 0.70 -12.68 -4.99
N ARG A 82 -0.33 -12.17 -4.30
CA ARG A 82 -1.50 -12.94 -3.88
C ARG A 82 -2.56 -12.98 -4.99
N GLU A 83 -3.22 -14.12 -5.16
CA GLU A 83 -4.33 -14.26 -6.13
C GLU A 83 -5.44 -13.22 -5.90
N ASN A 84 -5.78 -12.93 -4.64
CA ASN A 84 -6.80 -11.95 -4.27
C ASN A 84 -6.22 -10.75 -3.52
N TYR A 85 -5.17 -10.14 -4.07
CA TYR A 85 -4.47 -9.03 -3.40
C TYR A 85 -5.40 -7.85 -3.02
N LEU A 86 -6.42 -7.58 -3.83
CA LEU A 86 -7.44 -6.55 -3.59
C LEU A 86 -8.24 -6.80 -2.30
N GLU A 87 -8.51 -8.05 -1.95
CA GLU A 87 -9.25 -8.45 -0.75
C GLU A 87 -8.35 -8.47 0.50
N THR A 88 -7.06 -8.14 0.36
CA THR A 88 -6.13 -8.11 1.49
C THR A 88 -6.60 -7.08 2.51
N GLY A 89 -7.00 -7.55 3.69
CA GLY A 89 -7.39 -6.67 4.79
C GLY A 89 -6.21 -5.80 5.23
N VAL A 90 -6.47 -4.52 5.46
CA VAL A 90 -5.48 -3.55 5.96
C VAL A 90 -5.87 -3.20 7.39
N LYS A 91 -4.88 -2.98 8.26
CA LYS A 91 -5.06 -2.65 9.69
C LYS A 91 -4.61 -1.22 10.00
N ASP A 92 -5.11 -0.68 11.11
CA ASP A 92 -4.69 0.63 11.60
C ASP A 92 -3.18 0.65 11.82
N GLY A 93 -2.51 1.68 11.31
CA GLY A 93 -1.04 1.78 11.36
C GLY A 93 -0.31 0.99 10.28
N ASP A 94 -1.02 0.23 9.43
CA ASP A 94 -0.39 -0.42 8.28
C ASP A 94 0.20 0.65 7.34
N LYS A 95 1.32 0.28 6.71
CA LYS A 95 1.94 1.08 5.68
C LYS A 95 2.04 0.33 4.38
N ILE A 96 1.63 0.97 3.31
CA ILE A 96 1.75 0.48 1.95
C ILE A 96 2.89 1.24 1.29
N THR A 97 3.83 0.54 0.68
CA THR A 97 4.88 1.15 -0.13
C THR A 97 4.67 0.77 -1.58
N LEU A 98 4.50 1.77 -2.44
CA LEU A 98 4.34 1.60 -3.88
C LEU A 98 5.68 1.88 -4.56
N PHE A 99 6.21 0.88 -5.25
CA PHE A 99 7.44 0.99 -6.01
C PHE A 99 7.13 1.20 -7.50
N PRO A 100 7.97 1.98 -8.20
CA PRO A 100 7.84 2.14 -9.65
C PRO A 100 8.01 0.80 -10.37
N PRO A 101 7.63 0.74 -11.66
CA PRO A 101 8.05 -0.31 -12.57
C PRO A 101 9.53 -0.65 -12.35
N MET A 102 9.85 -1.94 -12.17
CA MET A 102 11.23 -2.34 -12.42
C MET A 102 11.45 -2.20 -13.92
N SER A 103 12.08 -1.09 -14.34
CA SER A 103 12.64 -0.98 -15.69
C SER A 103 13.70 -2.07 -15.86
N GLY A 104 13.28 -3.24 -16.35
CA GLY A 104 14.17 -4.20 -16.97
C GLY A 104 14.62 -3.61 -18.30
N GLY A 105 15.84 -3.07 -18.32
CA GLY A 105 16.60 -2.84 -19.55
C GLY A 105 17.18 -4.14 -20.08
#